data_AF-A0AAW0KCU9-F1
#
_entry.id   AF-A0AAW0KCU9-F1
#
_cell.length_a   1.000
_cell.length_b   1.000
_cell.length_c   1.000
_cell.angle_alpha   90.00
_cell.angle_beta   90.00
_cell.angle_gamma   90.00
#
_symmetry.space_group_name_H-M   'P 1'
#
loop_
_entity.id
_entity.type
_entity.pdbx_description
1 polymer ?
#
loop_
_entity_poly.entity_id
_entity_poly.type
_entity_poly.pdbx_seq_one_letter_code
_entity_poly.pdbx_strand_id
1 'polypeptide(L)'
;HYSSSSSSSSKYGSACLIVSGVLAVSLIVLLGLTSEIWDTYKSPQDDPFPRIYTIEVLNEFPHDPDAFTQGLLYAGNDTLYESTGLLKK
;
A
#
# COMPACT_ATOMS: atom_id res chain seq x y z
N HIS A 1 -28.28 70.14 21.16
CA HIS A 1 -29.13 68.96 21.42
C HIS A 1 -28.42 67.72 20.86
N TYR A 2 -28.22 66.71 21.70
CA TYR A 2 -28.00 65.28 21.34
C TYR A 2 -29.12 64.78 20.39
N SER A 3 -29.06 63.76 19.52
CA SER A 3 -28.01 62.88 18.91
C SER A 3 -28.61 62.35 17.56
N SER A 4 -28.15 61.35 16.79
CA SER A 4 -27.08 60.32 16.84
C SER A 4 -26.68 59.96 15.39
N SER A 5 -25.47 59.46 15.16
CA SER A 5 -25.10 58.75 13.92
C SER A 5 -24.94 57.24 14.18
N SER A 6 -25.92 56.41 13.76
CA SER A 6 -25.88 54.96 13.94
C SER A 6 -25.11 54.26 12.81
N SER A 7 -23.80 54.09 12.96
CA SER A 7 -22.99 53.29 12.03
C SER A 7 -23.24 51.80 12.22
N SER A 8 -24.12 51.21 11.42
CA SER A 8 -24.33 49.75 11.38
C SER A 8 -23.21 49.09 10.57
N SER A 9 -22.06 48.82 11.21
CA SER A 9 -20.94 48.09 10.60
C SER A 9 -21.19 46.57 10.59
N SER A 10 -20.75 45.92 9.52
CA SER A 10 -21.26 44.61 9.10
C SER A 10 -20.81 43.44 9.98
N LYS A 11 -21.70 42.95 10.86
CA LYS A 11 -21.51 41.73 11.67
C LYS A 11 -21.19 40.48 10.85
N TYR A 12 -21.66 40.41 9.60
CA TYR A 12 -21.51 39.26 8.71
C TYR A 12 -20.10 39.13 8.09
N GLY A 13 -19.34 40.23 7.97
CA GLY A 13 -17.98 40.19 7.42
C GLY A 13 -17.03 39.40 8.32
N SER A 14 -17.00 39.73 9.62
CA SER A 14 -16.13 39.06 10.60
C SER A 14 -16.48 37.58 10.78
N ALA A 15 -17.77 37.22 10.74
CA ALA A 15 -18.20 35.82 10.84
C ALA A 15 -17.73 34.97 9.65
N CYS A 16 -17.78 35.53 8.43
CA CYS A 16 -17.29 34.85 7.22
C CYS A 16 -15.77 34.58 7.30
N LEU A 17 -14.99 35.54 7.77
CA LEU A 17 -13.54 35.39 7.95
C LEU A 17 -13.19 34.30 8.98
N ILE A 18 -13.94 34.20 10.08
CA ILE A 18 -13.74 33.15 11.10
C ILE A 18 -14.04 31.76 10.50
N VAL A 19 -15.17 31.60 9.81
CA VAL A 19 -15.53 30.32 9.17
C VAL A 19 -14.50 29.93 8.11
N SER A 20 -14.07 30.87 7.26
CA SER A 20 -13.01 30.63 6.27
C SER A 20 -11.68 30.25 6.93
N GLY A 21 -11.33 30.87 8.06
CA GLY A 21 -10.12 30.53 8.82
C GLY A 21 -10.17 29.12 9.41
N VAL A 22 -11.30 28.72 10.00
CA VAL A 22 -11.50 27.36 10.51
C VAL A 22 -11.44 26.32 9.38
N LEU A 23 -12.05 26.58 8.23
CA LEU A 23 -11.95 25.69 7.07
C LEU A 23 -10.52 25.58 6.54
N ALA A 24 -9.78 26.68 6.45
CA ALA A 24 -8.38 26.67 6.03
C ALA A 24 -7.48 25.90 7.01
N VAL A 25 -7.66 26.09 8.32
CA VAL A 25 -6.92 25.33 9.36
C VAL A 25 -7.26 23.84 9.30
N SER A 26 -8.53 23.46 9.15
CA SER A 26 -8.92 22.06 8.99
C SER A 26 -8.31 21.41 7.74
N LEU A 27 -8.22 22.12 6.63
CA LEU A 27 -7.52 21.64 5.42
C LEU A 27 -6.02 21.48 5.64
N ILE A 28 -5.37 22.42 6.32
CA ILE A 28 -3.93 22.34 6.65
C ILE A 28 -3.65 21.14 7.57
N VAL A 29 -4.49 20.90 8.58
CA VAL A 29 -4.38 19.73 9.46
C VAL A 29 -4.58 18.43 8.67
N LEU A 30 -5.58 18.37 7.79
CA LEU A 30 -5.82 17.21 6.94
C LEU A 30 -4.63 16.91 6.01
N LEU A 31 -4.06 17.94 5.37
CA LEU A 31 -2.88 17.81 4.50
C LEU A 31 -1.62 17.39 5.28
N GLY A 32 -1.41 17.94 6.48
CA GLY A 32 -0.32 17.53 7.36
C GLY A 32 -0.39 16.04 7.69
N LEU A 33 -1.56 15.56 8.11
CA LEU A 33 -1.79 14.14 8.42
C LEU A 33 -1.59 13.21 7.20
N THR A 34 -1.88 13.66 5.97
CA THR A 34 -1.63 12.84 4.76
C THR A 34 -0.15 12.62 4.44
N SER A 35 0.75 13.52 4.90
CA SER A 35 2.18 13.44 4.60
C SER A 35 2.85 12.26 5.34
N GLU A 36 2.54 12.10 6.63
CA GLU A 36 3.06 11.02 7.48
C GLU A 36 2.62 9.61 7.01
N ILE A 37 1.45 9.51 6.39
CA ILE A 37 0.88 8.23 5.93
C ILE A 37 1.58 7.73 4.65
N TRP A 38 2.16 8.63 3.85
CA TRP A 38 2.74 8.28 2.54
C TRP A 38 3.94 7.32 2.65
N ASP A 39 4.83 7.54 3.62
CA ASP A 39 6.01 6.68 3.81
C ASP A 39 5.68 5.33 4.46
N THR A 40 4.51 5.21 5.11
CA THR A 40 3.96 3.92 5.55
C THR A 40 3.29 3.17 4.39
N TYR A 41 2.89 3.87 3.33
CA TYR A 41 2.28 3.30 2.12
C TYR A 41 3.28 2.88 1.04
N LYS A 42 4.56 3.29 1.12
CA LYS A 42 5.63 2.70 0.29
C LYS A 42 5.77 1.22 0.63
N SER A 43 5.36 0.36 -0.29
CA SER A 43 5.52 -1.07 -0.11
C SER A 43 7.00 -1.40 -0.14
N PRO A 44 7.53 -2.27 0.74
CA PRO A 44 8.90 -2.80 0.62
C PRO A 44 9.17 -3.58 -0.69
N GLN A 45 8.17 -3.71 -1.57
CA GLN A 45 8.26 -4.31 -2.89
C GLN A 45 8.28 -3.31 -4.05
N ASP A 46 8.33 -1.99 -3.79
CA ASP A 46 8.43 -0.95 -4.83
C ASP A 46 9.85 -0.84 -5.44
N ASP A 47 10.49 -1.99 -5.69
CA ASP A 47 11.59 -2.09 -6.64
C ASP A 47 10.97 -2.10 -8.05
N PRO A 48 11.25 -1.11 -8.91
CA PRO A 48 10.67 -1.06 -10.26
C PRO A 48 11.15 -2.21 -11.15
N PHE A 49 12.13 -3.01 -10.72
CA PHE A 49 12.63 -4.17 -11.43
C PHE A 49 12.55 -5.46 -10.59
N PRO A 50 12.18 -6.61 -11.18
CA PRO A 50 12.29 -7.89 -10.49
C PRO A 50 13.74 -8.19 -10.11
N ARG A 51 13.97 -8.55 -8.84
CA ARG A 51 15.27 -9.04 -8.39
C ARG A 51 15.61 -10.36 -9.09
N ILE A 52 16.76 -10.40 -9.75
CA ILE A 52 17.31 -11.60 -10.38
C ILE A 52 18.17 -12.34 -9.35
N TYR A 53 17.88 -13.62 -9.14
CA TYR A 53 18.62 -14.49 -8.22
C TYR A 53 19.44 -15.52 -9.01
N THR A 54 20.60 -15.88 -8.47
CA THR A 54 21.42 -17.02 -8.93
C THR A 54 21.28 -18.16 -7.92
N ILE A 55 21.36 -19.40 -8.39
CA ILE A 55 21.26 -20.61 -7.55
C ILE A 55 22.58 -21.37 -7.54
N GLU A 56 22.82 -22.11 -6.48
CA GLU A 56 23.93 -23.06 -6.32
C GLU A 56 23.34 -24.46 -6.16
N VAL A 57 23.88 -25.44 -6.91
CA VAL A 57 23.44 -26.85 -6.81
C VAL A 57 24.17 -27.50 -5.64
N LEU A 58 23.47 -27.66 -4.51
CA LEU A 58 24.05 -28.24 -3.30
C LEU A 58 24.07 -29.79 -3.33
N ASN A 59 23.04 -30.41 -3.93
CA ASN A 59 22.89 -31.86 -4.05
C ASN A 59 22.07 -32.19 -5.30
N GLU A 60 22.28 -33.38 -5.85
CA GLU A 60 21.49 -33.95 -6.94
C GLU A 60 20.86 -35.28 -6.49
N PHE A 61 19.63 -35.54 -6.89
CA PHE A 61 18.88 -36.76 -6.57
C PHE A 61 18.23 -37.32 -7.83
N PRO A 62 18.10 -38.66 -7.97
CA PRO A 62 17.46 -39.26 -9.13
C PRO A 62 15.96 -38.89 -9.20
N HIS A 63 15.49 -38.54 -10.39
CA HIS A 63 14.08 -38.29 -10.70
C HIS A 63 13.63 -39.21 -11.85
N ASP A 64 12.33 -39.51 -11.91
CA ASP A 64 11.75 -40.36 -12.96
C ASP A 64 11.60 -39.54 -14.26
N PRO A 65 12.35 -39.87 -15.34
CA PRO A 65 12.32 -39.08 -16.57
C PRO A 65 10.98 -39.12 -17.31
N ASP A 66 10.10 -40.08 -17.02
CA ASP A 66 8.76 -40.17 -17.61
C ASP A 66 7.70 -39.39 -16.77
N ALA A 67 8.07 -38.87 -15.60
CA ALA A 67 7.16 -38.10 -14.73
C ALA A 67 7.00 -36.65 -15.20
N PHE A 68 5.86 -36.33 -15.82
CA PHE A 68 5.51 -34.93 -16.15
C PHE A 68 5.05 -34.17 -14.89
N THR A 69 6.00 -33.65 -14.11
CA THR A 69 5.76 -32.94 -12.84
C THR A 69 4.85 -31.72 -13.01
N GLN A 70 3.71 -31.69 -12.30
CA GLN A 70 2.77 -30.56 -12.24
C GLN A 70 2.64 -29.97 -10.82
N GLY A 71 3.18 -30.64 -9.82
CA GLY A 71 3.27 -30.13 -8.45
C GLY A 71 4.19 -31.02 -7.61
N LEU A 72 4.90 -30.42 -6.67
CA LEU A 72 5.86 -31.10 -5.81
C LEU A 72 5.76 -30.53 -4.39
N LEU A 73 5.66 -31.41 -3.39
CA LEU A 73 5.55 -31.06 -1.97
C LEU A 73 6.54 -31.89 -1.14
N TYR A 74 7.32 -31.22 -0.30
CA TYR A 74 8.11 -31.89 0.72
C TYR A 74 7.25 -32.18 1.96
N ALA A 75 7.13 -33.46 2.31
CA ALA A 75 6.32 -33.94 3.44
C ALA A 75 7.09 -33.97 4.77
N GLY A 76 8.39 -33.70 4.75
CA GLY A 76 9.31 -34.05 5.84
C GLY A 76 9.92 -35.44 5.63
N ASN A 77 10.90 -35.79 6.49
CA ASN A 77 11.54 -37.11 6.56
C ASN A 77 11.95 -37.66 5.17
N ASP A 78 12.66 -36.83 4.39
CA ASP A 78 13.17 -37.16 3.05
C ASP A 78 12.09 -37.63 2.05
N THR A 79 10.82 -37.34 2.32
CA THR A 79 9.66 -37.79 1.54
C THR A 79 9.09 -36.64 0.71
N LEU A 80 8.89 -36.90 -0.59
CA LEU A 80 8.24 -36.01 -1.55
C LEU A 80 6.89 -36.58 -2.00
N TYR A 81 5.88 -35.72 -2.12
CA TYR A 81 4.66 -36.01 -2.87
C TYR A 81 4.70 -35.25 -4.19
N GLU A 82 4.54 -35.98 -5.30
CA GLU A 82 4.57 -35.43 -6.65
C GLU A 82 3.23 -35.66 -7.36
N SER A 83 2.73 -34.63 -8.02
CA SER A 83 1.59 -34.73 -8.95
C SER A 83 2.13 -34.85 -10.36
N THR A 84 1.88 -35.98 -11.02
CA THR A 84 2.29 -36.24 -12.39
C THR A 84 1.12 -36.12 -13.36
N GLY A 85 1.36 -35.45 -14.49
CA GLY A 85 0.33 -35.26 -15.51
C GLY A 85 0.09 -36.51 -16.34
N LEU A 86 -1.18 -36.83 -16.60
CA LEU A 86 -1.55 -37.91 -17.51
C LEU A 86 -1.31 -37.50 -18.97
N LEU A 87 -0.26 -38.04 -19.59
CA LEU A 87 -0.11 -38.01 -21.04
C LEU A 87 -1.20 -38.89 -21.67
N LYS A 88 -2.20 -38.28 -22.31
CA LYS A 88 -3.10 -39.02 -23.22
C LYS A 88 -2.30 -39.44 -24.46
N LYS A 89 -2.21 -40.75 -24.66
CA LYS A 89 -1.63 -41.40 -25.84
C LYS A 89 -2.67 -41.50 -26.96
#